data_AF-A0A940QEM2-F1
#
_entry.id   AF-A0A940QEM2-F1
#
_cell.length_a   1.000
_cell.length_b   1.000
_cell.length_c   1.000
_cell.angle_alpha   90.00
_cell.angle_beta   90.00
_cell.angle_gamma   90.00
#
_symmetry.space_group_name_H-M   'P 1'
#
loop_
_entity.id
_entity.type
_entity.pdbx_description
1 polymer ?
#
loop_
_entity_poly.entity_id
_entity_poly.type
_entity_poly.pdbx_seq_one_letter_code
_entity_poly.pdbx_strand_id
1 'polypeptide(L)'
;MTLAFFLKTLSELSVFYVIYNCIMSVGNVKLADPIPVLVCAVAAAAAYWLDSKKPKLHFLPVLILPVVFYLFTVDFATGLGIGMIVLYTALTILGRRFYMDRETHADFFRGSIIACCICAIPFVMLMELEHVIVFILLFLISSIFLMRMLRQESEVFNNPRFRIINALSVLLVFVLALLMSSQAFLGAVLSLLGLIYHTLCLPVLYLISYLFMGVGYVVDWVIRTFFSSEGPTEDIMENLSQGLEQLKPIAGDGAAGPSDTVTMIAQGILIVIAIIFVVILVLRNKKG
;
A
#
# COMPACT_ATOMS: atom_id res chain seq x y z
N MET A 1 18.31 17.06 -5.74
CA MET A 1 19.15 15.94 -5.28
C MET A 1 18.87 15.52 -3.84
N THR A 2 18.84 16.42 -2.85
CA THR A 2 18.49 16.06 -1.45
C THR A 2 17.16 15.35 -1.29
N LEU A 3 16.16 15.76 -2.08
CA LEU A 3 14.84 15.15 -2.09
C LEU A 3 14.82 13.73 -2.69
N ALA A 4 15.67 13.46 -3.69
CA ALA A 4 15.82 12.11 -4.25
C ALA A 4 16.37 11.19 -3.17
N PHE A 5 17.37 11.69 -2.43
CA PHE A 5 18.01 10.92 -1.37
C PHE A 5 17.03 10.62 -0.24
N PHE A 6 16.22 11.60 0.17
CA PHE A 6 15.14 11.39 1.12
C PHE A 6 14.20 10.27 0.68
N LEU A 7 13.69 10.32 -0.55
CA LEU A 7 12.77 9.31 -1.08
C LEU A 7 13.41 7.93 -1.18
N LYS A 8 14.71 7.86 -1.53
CA LYS A 8 15.48 6.61 -1.57
C LYS A 8 15.62 6.00 -0.18
N THR A 9 16.07 6.79 0.79
CA THR A 9 16.22 6.27 2.16
C THR A 9 14.87 5.89 2.74
N LEU A 10 13.82 6.67 2.47
CA LEU A 10 12.48 6.36 2.92
C LEU A 10 11.95 5.04 2.33
N SER A 11 12.18 4.76 1.05
CA SER A 11 11.78 3.50 0.43
C SER A 11 12.52 2.31 1.03
N GLU A 12 13.84 2.41 1.17
CA GLU A 12 14.69 1.36 1.73
C GLU A 12 14.32 1.04 3.19
N LEU A 13 14.17 2.06 4.03
CA LEU A 13 13.79 1.90 5.44
C LEU A 13 12.39 1.30 5.60
N SER A 14 11.45 1.68 4.74
CA SER A 14 10.08 1.14 4.76
C SER A 14 10.07 -0.37 4.47
N VAL A 15 10.90 -0.83 3.53
CA VAL A 15 11.03 -2.27 3.22
C VAL A 15 11.58 -3.04 4.42
N PHE A 16 12.57 -2.50 5.13
CA PHE A 16 13.09 -3.14 6.35
C PHE A 16 12.00 -3.30 7.42
N TYR A 17 11.14 -2.30 7.59
CA TYR A 17 10.00 -2.39 8.51
C TYR A 17 8.97 -3.43 8.07
N VAL A 18 8.68 -3.55 6.77
CA VAL A 18 7.80 -4.60 6.25
C VAL A 18 8.36 -5.98 6.60
N ILE A 19 9.63 -6.24 6.25
CA ILE A 19 10.27 -7.54 6.49
C ILE A 19 10.32 -7.84 7.98
N TYR A 20 10.72 -6.87 8.80
CA TYR A 20 10.81 -7.03 10.25
C TYR A 20 9.43 -7.35 10.86
N ASN A 21 8.39 -6.60 10.53
CA ASN A 21 7.04 -6.87 11.03
C ASN A 21 6.53 -8.25 10.58
N CYS A 22 6.88 -8.69 9.37
CA CYS A 22 6.53 -10.03 8.90
C CYS A 22 7.28 -11.16 9.62
N ILE A 23 8.50 -10.91 10.12
CA ILE A 23 9.24 -11.89 10.93
C ILE A 23 8.69 -11.95 12.36
N MET A 24 8.38 -10.78 12.93
CA MET A 24 8.09 -10.64 14.36
C MET A 24 6.62 -10.76 14.74
N SER A 25 5.73 -10.74 13.75
CA SER A 25 4.33 -11.13 13.89
C SER A 25 4.16 -12.57 14.40
N VAL A 26 5.10 -13.48 14.11
CA VAL A 26 5.13 -14.83 14.72
C VAL A 26 5.23 -14.75 16.26
N GLY A 27 5.83 -13.68 16.78
CA GLY A 27 5.96 -13.38 18.20
C GLY A 27 4.98 -12.34 18.73
N ASN A 28 3.93 -11.96 17.99
CA ASN A 28 2.97 -10.90 18.34
C ASN A 28 3.57 -9.51 18.57
N VAL A 29 4.78 -9.23 18.08
CA VAL A 29 5.39 -7.90 18.19
C VAL A 29 5.08 -7.10 16.93
N LYS A 30 4.48 -5.92 17.11
CA LYS A 30 4.01 -5.04 16.02
C LYS A 30 4.69 -3.67 16.14
N LEU A 31 5.41 -3.24 15.10
CA LEU A 31 5.85 -1.85 14.97
C LEU A 31 4.87 -1.10 14.06
N ALA A 32 3.95 -0.37 14.69
CA ALA A 32 2.94 0.41 13.99
C ALA A 32 3.46 1.79 13.57
N ASP A 33 4.38 2.37 14.34
CA ASP A 33 4.69 3.79 14.22
C ASP A 33 5.63 4.08 13.03
N PRO A 34 5.22 4.93 12.07
CA PRO A 34 6.06 5.32 10.94
C PRO A 34 7.09 6.41 11.32
N ILE A 35 6.97 7.00 12.51
CA ILE A 35 7.80 8.14 12.94
C ILE A 35 9.30 7.82 12.92
N PRO A 36 9.79 6.68 13.45
CA PRO A 36 11.23 6.38 13.41
C PRO A 36 11.78 6.33 11.98
N VAL A 37 11.02 5.75 11.05
CA VAL A 37 11.38 5.66 9.64
C VAL A 37 11.47 7.05 9.01
N LEU A 38 10.49 7.93 9.27
CA LEU A 38 10.49 9.31 8.77
C LEU A 38 11.66 10.12 9.34
N VAL A 39 11.91 10.05 10.65
CA VAL A 39 12.99 10.82 11.29
C VAL A 39 14.36 10.35 10.79
N CYS A 40 14.57 9.04 10.64
CA CYS A 40 15.80 8.50 10.05
C CYS A 40 15.99 8.92 8.59
N ALA A 41 14.93 8.90 7.77
CA ALA A 41 15.01 9.37 6.39
C ALA A 41 15.33 10.88 6.31
N VAL A 42 14.74 11.71 7.17
CA VAL A 42 15.06 13.15 7.27
C VAL A 42 16.51 13.36 7.71
N ALA A 43 16.99 12.60 8.70
CA ALA A 43 18.37 12.69 9.17
C ALA A 43 19.37 12.34 8.06
N ALA A 44 19.10 11.29 7.28
CA ALA A 44 19.92 10.91 6.12
C ALA A 44 19.92 12.02 5.04
N ALA A 45 18.76 12.58 4.72
CA ALA A 45 18.63 13.68 3.77
C ALA A 45 19.35 14.95 4.25
N ALA A 46 19.26 15.27 5.54
CA ALA A 46 19.99 16.37 6.14
C ALA A 46 21.50 16.15 6.06
N ALA A 47 21.98 14.93 6.34
CA ALA A 47 23.42 14.61 6.24
C ALA A 47 23.94 14.81 4.83
N TYR A 48 23.20 14.38 3.80
CA TYR A 48 23.54 14.62 2.41
C TYR A 48 23.57 16.11 2.04
N TRP A 49 22.59 16.88 2.52
CA TRP A 49 22.55 18.33 2.29
C TRP A 49 23.74 19.05 2.95
N LEU A 50 24.08 18.67 4.19
CA LEU A 50 25.23 19.21 4.90
C LEU A 50 26.54 18.80 4.23
N ASP A 51 26.69 17.56 3.76
CA ASP A 51 27.89 17.12 3.04
C ASP A 51 28.15 17.97 1.80
N SER A 52 27.07 18.35 1.09
CA SER A 52 27.13 19.20 -0.11
C SER A 52 27.51 20.67 0.17
N LYS A 53 27.28 21.17 1.40
CA LYS A 53 27.50 22.59 1.77
C LYS A 53 28.73 22.78 2.66
N LYS A 54 28.86 21.94 3.68
CA LYS A 54 29.90 21.97 4.72
C LYS A 54 30.25 20.52 5.11
N PRO A 55 31.23 19.88 4.44
CA PRO A 55 31.53 18.46 4.63
C PRO A 55 31.98 18.10 6.05
N LYS A 56 32.47 19.06 6.83
CA LYS A 56 32.85 18.86 8.24
C LYS A 56 31.65 18.71 9.19
N LEU A 57 30.47 19.18 8.81
CA LEU A 57 29.26 19.17 9.67
C LEU A 57 28.29 18.03 9.30
N HIS A 58 28.64 17.18 8.33
CA HIS A 58 27.75 16.11 7.86
C HIS A 58 27.43 15.03 8.92
N PHE A 59 28.17 14.99 10.03
CA PHE A 59 27.93 14.10 11.16
C PHE A 59 26.89 14.64 12.14
N LEU A 60 26.51 15.92 12.05
CA LEU A 60 25.54 16.53 12.96
C LEU A 60 24.20 15.76 13.02
N PRO A 61 23.62 15.30 11.88
CA PRO A 61 22.38 14.54 11.90
C PRO A 61 22.51 13.15 12.54
N VAL A 62 23.72 12.60 12.71
CA VAL A 62 23.95 11.31 13.39
C VAL A 62 23.55 11.41 14.87
N LEU A 63 23.65 12.60 15.48
CA LEU A 63 23.24 12.82 16.88
C LEU A 63 21.75 12.60 17.13
N ILE A 64 20.92 12.63 16.08
CA ILE A 64 19.47 12.36 16.17
C ILE A 64 19.22 10.86 16.34
N LEU A 65 20.10 9.99 15.82
CA LEU A 65 19.87 8.55 15.78
C LEU A 65 19.81 7.88 17.17
N PRO A 66 20.69 8.19 18.15
CA PRO A 66 20.58 7.68 19.51
C PRO A 66 19.29 8.12 20.21
N VAL A 67 18.80 9.33 19.91
CA VAL A 67 17.56 9.86 20.49
C VAL A 67 16.35 9.10 19.95
N VAL A 68 16.32 8.83 18.64
CA VAL A 68 15.27 8.01 18.01
C VAL A 68 15.29 6.58 18.57
N PHE A 69 16.47 5.99 18.76
CA PHE A 69 16.57 4.69 19.39
C PHE A 69 15.98 4.73 20.80
N TYR A 70 16.45 5.63 21.66
CA TYR A 70 15.99 5.70 23.05
C TYR A 70 14.47 5.96 23.21
N LEU A 71 13.88 6.83 22.40
CA LEU A 71 12.48 7.24 22.56
C LEU A 71 11.47 6.18 22.12
N PHE A 72 11.82 5.35 21.14
CA PHE A 72 10.87 4.43 20.50
C PHE A 72 11.11 2.96 20.87
N THR A 73 12.21 2.64 21.56
CA THR A 73 12.46 1.29 22.06
C THR A 73 11.80 1.08 23.41
N VAL A 74 10.75 0.26 23.43
CA VAL A 74 10.05 -0.14 24.66
C VAL A 74 10.55 -1.50 25.14
N ASP A 75 10.81 -2.42 24.20
CA ASP A 75 11.17 -3.81 24.46
C ASP A 75 12.39 -4.22 23.62
N PHE A 76 13.02 -5.34 23.98
CA PHE A 76 14.15 -5.87 23.20
C PHE A 76 13.79 -6.12 21.73
N ALA A 77 12.58 -6.62 21.50
CA ALA A 77 12.08 -6.85 20.15
C ALA A 77 12.00 -5.53 19.37
N THR A 78 11.25 -4.53 19.84
CA THR A 78 11.17 -3.21 19.17
C THR A 78 12.54 -2.54 19.02
N GLY A 79 13.44 -2.78 19.98
CA GLY A 79 14.88 -2.52 19.92
C GLY A 79 15.57 -3.03 18.67
N LEU A 80 15.33 -4.28 18.27
CA LEU A 80 15.93 -4.86 17.07
C LEU A 80 15.41 -4.20 15.79
N GLY A 81 14.12 -3.89 15.70
CA GLY A 81 13.51 -3.27 14.53
C GLY A 81 14.02 -1.83 14.32
N ILE A 82 14.00 -1.04 15.39
CA ILE A 82 14.51 0.35 15.37
C ILE A 82 16.04 0.36 15.23
N GLY A 83 16.73 -0.58 15.87
CA GLY A 83 18.18 -0.73 15.75
C GLY A 83 18.64 -0.97 14.31
N MET A 84 17.91 -1.80 13.55
CA MET A 84 18.22 -2.07 12.15
C MET A 84 18.18 -0.80 11.29
N ILE A 85 17.14 0.02 11.42
CA ILE A 85 17.01 1.27 10.64
C ILE A 85 18.01 2.34 11.06
N VAL A 86 18.29 2.44 12.36
CA VAL A 86 19.29 3.36 12.91
C VAL A 86 20.68 2.98 12.41
N LEU A 87 21.02 1.70 12.47
CA LEU A 87 22.31 1.18 12.00
C LEU A 87 22.46 1.41 10.49
N TYR A 88 21.45 1.08 9.69
CA TYR A 88 21.46 1.32 8.24
C TYR A 88 21.68 2.80 7.92
N THR A 89 20.94 3.69 8.61
CA THR A 89 21.07 5.14 8.44
C THR A 89 22.46 5.63 8.83
N ALA A 90 22.99 5.17 9.97
CA ALA A 90 24.34 5.51 10.43
C ALA A 90 25.40 5.06 9.42
N LEU A 91 25.36 3.80 8.98
CA LEU A 91 26.30 3.26 7.98
C LEU A 91 26.25 4.03 6.66
N THR A 92 25.05 4.46 6.25
CA THR A 92 24.86 5.24 5.03
C THR A 92 25.53 6.62 5.15
N ILE A 93 25.38 7.29 6.29
CA ILE A 93 25.99 8.59 6.58
C ILE A 93 27.52 8.46 6.72
N LEU A 94 28.00 7.50 7.53
CA LEU A 94 29.44 7.29 7.77
C LEU A 94 30.16 6.87 6.49
N GLY A 95 29.56 5.99 5.69
CA GLY A 95 30.13 5.49 4.45
C GLY A 95 30.03 6.47 3.27
N ARG A 96 29.41 7.65 3.46
CA ARG A 96 29.10 8.63 2.40
C ARG A 96 28.48 7.98 1.15
N ARG A 97 27.64 6.97 1.33
CA ARG A 97 27.03 6.19 0.24
C ARG A 97 25.85 6.96 -0.37
N PHE A 98 26.14 8.10 -0.98
CA PHE A 98 25.16 9.02 -1.54
C PHE A 98 24.86 8.79 -3.03
N TYR A 99 25.30 7.66 -3.59
CA TYR A 99 25.09 7.33 -4.99
C TYR A 99 23.61 7.03 -5.27
N MET A 100 23.08 7.70 -6.29
CA MET A 100 21.72 7.51 -6.78
C MET A 100 21.79 7.18 -8.27
N ASP A 101 21.69 5.90 -8.56
CA ASP A 101 21.58 5.38 -9.90
C ASP A 101 20.19 4.76 -10.12
N ARG A 102 19.64 4.99 -11.32
CA ARG A 102 18.29 4.56 -11.69
C ARG A 102 18.21 3.07 -11.86
N GLU A 103 19.19 2.45 -12.51
CA GLU A 103 19.19 1.00 -12.77
C GLU A 103 19.28 0.25 -11.45
N THR A 104 20.22 0.66 -10.60
CA THR A 104 20.40 0.11 -9.26
C THR A 104 19.12 0.23 -8.40
N HIS A 105 18.41 1.36 -8.45
CA HIS A 105 17.15 1.51 -7.70
C HIS A 105 15.97 0.75 -8.33
N ALA A 106 15.94 0.57 -9.65
CA ALA A 106 14.90 -0.22 -10.31
C ALA A 106 15.03 -1.71 -9.95
N ASP A 107 16.26 -2.22 -9.88
CA ASP A 107 16.54 -3.59 -9.44
C ASP A 107 16.16 -3.79 -7.97
N PHE A 108 16.50 -2.82 -7.11
CA PHE A 108 16.02 -2.81 -5.72
C PHE A 108 14.50 -2.85 -5.65
N PHE A 109 13.81 -1.95 -6.37
CA PHE A 109 12.34 -1.90 -6.39
C PHE A 109 11.72 -3.24 -6.80
N ARG A 110 12.24 -3.88 -7.85
CA ARG A 110 11.77 -5.18 -8.32
C ARG A 110 11.97 -6.27 -7.27
N GLY A 111 13.16 -6.33 -6.64
CA GLY A 111 13.46 -7.27 -5.57
C GLY A 111 12.57 -7.04 -4.34
N SER A 112 12.39 -5.78 -3.94
CA SER A 112 11.56 -5.39 -2.79
C SER A 112 10.08 -5.69 -3.00
N ILE A 113 9.53 -5.56 -4.21
CA ILE A 113 8.15 -6.01 -4.50
C ILE A 113 8.03 -7.51 -4.28
N ILE A 114 8.94 -8.30 -4.85
CA ILE A 114 8.90 -9.77 -4.70
C ILE A 114 9.01 -10.15 -3.22
N ALA A 115 9.94 -9.53 -2.49
CA ALA A 115 10.08 -9.73 -1.05
C ALA A 115 8.81 -9.35 -0.28
N CYS A 116 8.21 -8.19 -0.58
CA CYS A 116 6.95 -7.77 0.05
C CYS A 116 5.82 -8.74 -0.26
N CYS A 117 5.70 -9.23 -1.50
CA CYS A 117 4.67 -10.22 -1.87
C CYS A 117 4.87 -11.53 -1.12
N ILE A 118 6.09 -12.08 -1.09
CA ILE A 118 6.40 -13.32 -0.36
C ILE A 118 6.10 -13.15 1.12
N CYS A 119 6.51 -12.02 1.70
CA CYS A 119 6.27 -11.72 3.10
C CYS A 119 4.79 -11.48 3.41
N ALA A 120 4.01 -10.86 2.51
CA ALA A 120 2.60 -10.51 2.75
C ALA A 120 1.62 -11.67 2.57
N ILE A 121 1.89 -12.63 1.67
CA ILE A 121 1.01 -13.79 1.40
C ILE A 121 0.59 -14.54 2.68
N PRO A 122 1.48 -14.92 3.61
CA PRO A 122 1.08 -15.60 4.84
C PRO A 122 0.27 -14.70 5.80
N PHE A 123 0.42 -13.38 5.75
CA PHE A 123 -0.32 -12.47 6.65
C PHE A 123 -1.72 -12.10 6.15
N VAL A 124 -1.94 -12.11 4.83
CA VAL A 124 -3.30 -12.01 4.27
C VAL A 124 -4.16 -13.18 4.76
N MET A 125 -3.56 -14.36 4.92
CA MET A 125 -4.24 -15.55 5.47
C MET A 125 -4.53 -15.46 6.97
N LEU A 126 -3.77 -14.63 7.72
CA LEU A 126 -3.87 -14.47 9.17
C LEU A 126 -4.56 -13.17 9.63
N MET A 127 -5.05 -12.33 8.69
CA MET A 127 -5.79 -11.09 8.95
C MET A 127 -5.04 -10.01 9.78
N GLU A 128 -3.71 -10.02 9.84
CA GLU A 128 -2.92 -9.04 10.61
C GLU A 128 -2.28 -7.92 9.77
N LEU A 129 -2.85 -7.59 8.61
CA LEU A 129 -2.18 -6.74 7.60
C LEU A 129 -2.12 -5.24 7.96
N GLU A 130 -2.92 -4.79 8.93
CA GLU A 130 -3.16 -3.37 9.21
C GLU A 130 -1.88 -2.58 9.52
N HIS A 131 -0.91 -3.22 10.16
CA HIS A 131 0.33 -2.57 10.60
C HIS A 131 1.39 -2.56 9.49
N VAL A 132 1.30 -3.50 8.54
CA VAL A 132 2.27 -3.64 7.45
C VAL A 132 1.89 -2.77 6.25
N ILE A 133 0.59 -2.53 6.05
CA ILE A 133 0.07 -1.80 4.88
C ILE A 133 0.63 -0.38 4.77
N VAL A 134 0.83 0.30 5.90
CA VAL A 134 1.38 1.66 5.95
C VAL A 134 2.79 1.70 5.36
N PHE A 135 3.64 0.74 5.72
CA PHE A 135 5.01 0.67 5.24
C PHE A 135 5.09 0.22 3.77
N ILE A 136 4.20 -0.68 3.34
CA ILE A 136 4.09 -1.04 1.91
C ILE A 136 3.72 0.18 1.08
N LEU A 137 2.74 0.98 1.52
CA LEU A 137 2.32 2.18 0.82
C LEU A 137 3.43 3.25 0.82
N LEU A 138 4.12 3.45 1.94
CA LEU A 138 5.28 4.35 2.00
C LEU A 138 6.37 3.93 1.03
N PHE A 139 6.70 2.64 0.97
CA PHE A 139 7.65 2.10 0.00
C PHE A 139 7.21 2.35 -1.44
N LEU A 140 5.96 2.03 -1.79
CA LEU A 140 5.45 2.17 -3.15
C LEU A 140 5.45 3.63 -3.61
N ILE A 141 4.88 4.52 -2.79
CA ILE A 141 4.77 5.94 -3.13
C ILE A 141 6.18 6.54 -3.26
N SER A 142 7.05 6.36 -2.27
CA SER A 142 8.40 6.93 -2.30
C SER A 142 9.23 6.41 -3.50
N SER A 143 9.15 5.12 -3.81
CA SER A 143 9.85 4.50 -4.93
C SER A 143 9.35 5.00 -6.29
N ILE A 144 8.03 5.10 -6.48
CA ILE A 144 7.44 5.60 -7.74
C ILE A 144 7.84 7.06 -7.98
N PHE A 145 7.75 7.90 -6.95
CA PHE A 145 8.16 9.30 -7.05
C PHE A 145 9.66 9.44 -7.33
N LEU A 146 10.49 8.61 -6.70
CA LEU A 146 11.92 8.61 -6.94
C LEU A 146 12.25 8.19 -8.38
N MET A 147 11.67 7.09 -8.88
CA MET A 147 11.86 6.66 -10.27
C MET A 147 11.42 7.73 -11.27
N ARG A 148 10.31 8.43 -10.99
CA ARG A 148 9.87 9.57 -11.82
C ARG A 148 10.91 10.70 -11.80
N MET A 149 11.50 10.99 -10.65
CA MET A 149 12.47 12.07 -10.51
C MET A 149 13.83 11.74 -11.14
N LEU A 150 14.29 10.48 -11.05
CA LEU A 150 15.52 10.01 -11.68
C LEU A 150 15.45 9.92 -13.20
N ARG A 151 14.24 9.98 -13.79
CA ARG A 151 14.04 10.00 -15.25
C ARG A 151 14.25 11.40 -15.86
N GLN A 152 14.23 12.45 -15.06
CA GLN A 152 14.33 13.82 -15.54
C GLN A 152 15.80 14.26 -15.66
N GLU A 153 16.11 15.03 -16.70
CA GLU A 153 17.45 15.55 -16.94
C GLU A 153 17.85 16.64 -15.91
N SER A 154 19.16 16.82 -15.72
CA SER A 154 19.74 17.72 -14.72
C SER A 154 19.29 19.18 -14.87
N GLU A 155 18.95 19.63 -16.08
CA GLU A 155 18.47 20.98 -16.38
C GLU A 155 17.07 21.27 -15.79
N VAL A 156 16.21 20.25 -15.71
CA VAL A 156 14.85 20.38 -15.17
C VAL A 156 14.85 20.64 -13.66
N PHE A 157 15.89 20.20 -12.94
CA PHE A 157 16.02 20.41 -11.49
C PHE A 157 16.20 21.88 -11.07
N ASN A 158 16.61 22.74 -12.00
CA ASN A 158 16.77 24.18 -11.74
C ASN A 158 15.48 24.97 -11.92
N ASN A 159 14.43 24.38 -12.49
CA ASN A 159 13.14 25.04 -12.63
C ASN A 159 12.44 25.19 -11.26
N PRO A 160 12.04 26.41 -10.85
CA PRO A 160 11.38 26.63 -9.56
C PRO A 160 10.05 25.88 -9.44
N ARG A 161 9.29 25.73 -10.53
CA ARG A 161 8.03 24.96 -10.53
C ARG A 161 8.28 23.50 -10.23
N PHE A 162 9.33 22.92 -10.79
CA PHE A 162 9.73 21.54 -10.53
C PHE A 162 10.17 21.35 -9.08
N ARG A 163 10.87 22.32 -8.48
CA ARG A 163 11.25 22.28 -7.05
C ARG A 163 10.02 22.32 -6.14
N ILE A 164 9.04 23.17 -6.43
CA ILE A 164 7.80 23.29 -5.65
C ILE A 164 6.99 21.99 -5.73
N ILE A 165 6.80 21.42 -6.92
CA ILE A 165 6.05 20.17 -7.10
C ILE A 165 6.71 19.01 -6.33
N ASN A 166 8.03 18.92 -6.37
CA ASN A 166 8.73 17.88 -5.63
C ASN A 166 8.70 18.11 -4.11
N ALA A 167 8.83 19.35 -3.65
CA ALA A 167 8.66 19.68 -2.23
C ALA A 167 7.25 19.34 -1.73
N LEU A 168 6.22 19.66 -2.52
CA LEU A 168 4.84 19.23 -2.28
C LEU A 168 4.70 17.71 -2.27
N SER A 169 5.46 17.00 -3.10
CA SER A 169 5.45 15.53 -3.12
C SER A 169 6.03 14.94 -1.82
N VAL A 170 7.08 15.53 -1.25
CA VAL A 170 7.60 15.14 0.07
C VAL A 170 6.62 15.47 1.19
N LEU A 171 6.02 16.67 1.14
CA LEU A 171 4.99 17.05 2.11
C LEU A 171 3.81 16.08 2.04
N LEU A 172 3.38 15.70 0.83
CA LEU A 172 2.33 14.72 0.60
C LEU A 172 2.70 13.36 1.20
N VAL A 173 3.92 12.86 0.96
CA VAL A 173 4.39 11.60 1.53
C VAL A 173 4.41 11.65 3.06
N PHE A 174 4.86 12.75 3.65
CA PHE A 174 4.88 12.93 5.11
C PHE A 174 3.47 12.99 5.70
N VAL A 175 2.57 13.76 5.09
CA VAL A 175 1.16 13.86 5.49
C VAL A 175 0.47 12.51 5.34
N LEU A 176 0.69 11.79 4.23
CA LEU A 176 0.15 10.45 4.03
C LEU A 176 0.69 9.46 5.07
N ALA A 177 1.97 9.52 5.41
CA ALA A 177 2.55 8.69 6.48
C ALA A 177 1.85 8.91 7.82
N LEU A 178 1.62 10.18 8.19
CA LEU A 178 0.94 10.54 9.44
C LEU A 178 -0.55 10.17 9.42
N LEU A 179 -1.23 10.41 8.29
CA LEU A 179 -2.62 10.00 8.13
C LEU A 179 -2.76 8.48 8.19
N MET A 180 -1.86 7.73 7.58
CA MET A 180 -1.83 6.27 7.63
C MET A 180 -1.54 5.72 9.03
N SER A 181 -0.89 6.50 9.90
CA SER A 181 -0.77 6.18 11.33
C SER A 181 -2.10 6.30 12.09
N SER A 182 -3.12 6.93 11.51
CA SER A 182 -4.44 7.09 12.13
C SER A 182 -5.36 5.91 11.79
N GLN A 183 -5.90 5.26 12.82
CA GLN A 183 -6.89 4.19 12.67
C GLN A 183 -8.12 4.63 11.87
N ALA A 184 -8.56 5.89 12.02
CA ALA A 184 -9.71 6.41 11.30
C ALA A 184 -9.48 6.49 9.78
N PHE A 185 -8.26 6.84 9.36
CA PHE A 185 -7.92 6.93 7.95
C PHE A 185 -7.73 5.54 7.33
N LEU A 186 -7.10 4.60 8.04
CA LEU A 186 -7.02 3.21 7.62
C LEU A 186 -8.42 2.59 7.47
N GLY A 187 -9.30 2.83 8.44
CA GLY A 187 -10.70 2.42 8.36
C GLY A 187 -11.43 3.01 7.15
N ALA A 188 -11.22 4.30 6.86
CA ALA A 188 -11.79 4.94 5.68
C ALA A 188 -11.26 4.36 4.35
N VAL A 189 -9.95 4.11 4.26
CA VAL A 189 -9.32 3.53 3.06
C VAL A 189 -9.78 2.10 2.84
N LEU A 190 -9.81 1.28 3.90
CA LEU A 190 -10.31 -0.10 3.85
C LEU A 190 -11.80 -0.13 3.52
N SER A 191 -12.60 0.80 4.04
CA SER A 191 -14.01 0.95 3.68
C SER A 191 -14.18 1.31 2.21
N LEU A 192 -13.33 2.19 1.67
CA LEU A 192 -13.38 2.58 0.25
C LEU A 192 -12.96 1.44 -0.67
N LEU A 193 -11.92 0.69 -0.29
CA LEU A 193 -11.51 -0.56 -0.96
C LEU A 193 -12.60 -1.64 -0.87
N GLY A 194 -13.22 -1.80 0.30
CA GLY A 194 -14.35 -2.71 0.53
C GLY A 194 -15.56 -2.32 -0.32
N LEU A 195 -15.84 -1.03 -0.48
CA LEU A 195 -16.90 -0.54 -1.36
C LEU A 195 -16.60 -0.86 -2.82
N ILE A 196 -15.36 -0.67 -3.29
CA ILE A 196 -14.96 -1.08 -4.64
C ILE A 196 -15.09 -2.59 -4.80
N TYR A 197 -14.66 -3.38 -3.82
CA TYR A 197 -14.76 -4.83 -3.84
C TYR A 197 -16.22 -5.31 -3.92
N HIS A 198 -17.09 -4.81 -3.04
CA HIS A 198 -18.51 -5.17 -3.02
C HIS A 198 -19.30 -4.67 -4.23
N THR A 199 -18.92 -3.50 -4.79
CA THR A 199 -19.69 -2.87 -5.88
C THR A 199 -19.23 -3.31 -7.27
N LEU A 200 -17.93 -3.61 -7.45
CA LEU A 200 -17.37 -3.98 -8.76
C LEU A 200 -16.93 -5.44 -8.82
N CYS A 201 -16.15 -5.91 -7.84
CA CYS A 201 -15.57 -7.26 -7.92
C CYS A 201 -16.61 -8.35 -7.66
N LEU A 202 -17.44 -8.20 -6.61
CA LEU A 202 -18.44 -9.21 -6.22
C LEU A 202 -19.50 -9.46 -7.30
N PRO A 203 -20.10 -8.43 -7.95
CA PRO A 203 -21.07 -8.65 -9.02
C PRO A 203 -20.47 -9.33 -10.24
N VAL A 204 -19.22 -9.00 -10.59
CA VAL A 204 -18.50 -9.68 -11.68
C VAL A 204 -18.24 -11.15 -11.32
N LEU A 205 -17.88 -11.42 -10.07
CA LEU A 205 -17.63 -12.78 -9.58
C LEU A 205 -18.93 -13.61 -9.55
N TYR A 206 -20.05 -13.01 -9.13
CA TYR A 206 -21.37 -13.63 -9.23
C TYR A 206 -21.79 -13.89 -10.68
N LEU A 207 -21.52 -12.95 -11.59
CA LEU A 207 -21.81 -13.14 -13.01
C LEU A 207 -21.04 -14.33 -13.59
N ILE A 208 -19.76 -14.46 -13.21
CA ILE A 208 -18.92 -15.61 -13.59
C ILE A 208 -19.50 -16.90 -12.98
N SER A 209 -19.87 -16.91 -11.71
CA SER A 209 -20.44 -18.11 -11.07
C SER A 209 -21.77 -18.53 -11.71
N TYR A 210 -22.66 -17.59 -12.03
CA TYR A 210 -23.90 -17.88 -12.74
C TYR A 210 -23.66 -18.40 -14.16
N LEU A 211 -22.62 -17.90 -14.84
CA LEU A 211 -22.25 -18.38 -16.16
C LEU A 211 -21.77 -19.84 -16.11
N PHE A 212 -20.93 -20.20 -15.14
CA PHE A 212 -20.54 -21.59 -14.90
C PHE A 212 -21.73 -22.47 -14.50
N MET A 213 -22.63 -21.98 -13.67
CA MET A 213 -23.84 -22.71 -13.25
C MET A 213 -24.80 -22.94 -14.43
N GLY A 214 -24.96 -21.95 -15.31
CA GLY A 214 -25.75 -22.07 -16.54
C GLY A 214 -25.17 -23.09 -17.52
N VAL A 215 -23.84 -23.11 -17.68
CA VAL A 215 -23.15 -24.15 -18.47
C VAL A 215 -23.37 -25.53 -17.84
N GLY A 216 -23.23 -25.64 -16.52
CA GLY A 216 -23.49 -26.88 -15.78
C GLY A 216 -24.93 -27.39 -15.97
N TYR A 217 -25.92 -26.49 -15.92
CA TYR A 217 -27.32 -26.82 -16.16
C TYR A 217 -27.58 -27.31 -17.59
N VAL A 218 -26.98 -26.66 -18.60
CA VAL A 218 -27.11 -27.11 -20.00
C VAL A 218 -26.46 -28.47 -20.19
N VAL A 219 -25.29 -28.71 -19.59
CA VAL A 219 -24.61 -30.01 -19.62
C VAL A 219 -25.46 -31.08 -18.94
N ASP A 220 -26.03 -30.81 -17.77
CA ASP A 220 -26.95 -31.72 -17.07
C ASP A 220 -28.22 -32.00 -17.89
N TRP A 221 -28.81 -30.97 -18.51
CA TRP A 221 -29.96 -31.13 -19.41
C TRP A 221 -29.64 -32.02 -20.61
N VAL A 222 -28.48 -31.83 -21.26
CA VAL A 222 -28.01 -32.69 -22.35
C VAL A 222 -27.80 -34.11 -21.83
N ILE A 223 -27.13 -34.29 -20.68
CA ILE A 223 -26.89 -35.61 -20.10
C ILE A 223 -28.22 -36.31 -19.81
N ARG A 224 -29.20 -35.68 -19.16
CA ARG A 224 -30.52 -36.28 -18.90
C ARG A 224 -31.31 -36.61 -20.16
N THR A 225 -31.20 -35.76 -21.19
CA THR A 225 -31.93 -35.94 -22.45
C THR A 225 -31.38 -37.12 -23.26
N PHE A 226 -30.08 -37.39 -23.18
CA PHE A 226 -29.42 -38.47 -23.92
C PHE A 226 -29.15 -39.74 -23.09
N PHE A 227 -29.05 -39.60 -21.76
CA PHE A 227 -28.82 -40.67 -20.80
C PHE A 227 -29.88 -40.56 -19.71
N SER A 228 -30.97 -41.31 -19.84
CA SER A 228 -31.97 -41.45 -18.77
C SER A 228 -31.32 -42.15 -17.57
N SER A 229 -30.68 -41.40 -16.68
CA SER A 229 -30.34 -41.87 -15.35
C SER A 229 -30.90 -40.92 -14.31
N GLU A 230 -31.71 -41.48 -13.42
CA GLU A 230 -32.05 -40.85 -12.15
C GLU A 230 -30.74 -40.73 -11.37
N GLY A 231 -30.26 -39.50 -11.18
CA GLY A 231 -28.97 -39.19 -10.58
C GLY A 231 -28.93 -37.80 -9.92
N PRO A 232 -28.01 -37.61 -8.96
CA PRO A 232 -28.19 -36.90 -7.70
C PRO A 232 -28.23 -35.38 -7.92
N THR A 233 -29.42 -34.80 -7.90
CA THR A 233 -29.58 -33.36 -8.18
C THR A 233 -29.92 -32.55 -6.93
N GLU A 234 -30.65 -33.15 -5.99
CA GLU A 234 -31.00 -32.49 -4.72
C GLU A 234 -29.74 -32.24 -3.88
N ASP A 235 -28.86 -33.23 -3.73
CA ASP A 235 -27.62 -33.08 -2.97
C ASP A 235 -26.67 -32.01 -3.54
N ILE A 236 -26.62 -31.83 -4.87
CA ILE A 236 -25.74 -30.84 -5.49
C ILE A 236 -26.34 -29.42 -5.36
N MET A 237 -27.65 -29.27 -5.56
CA MET A 237 -28.33 -27.98 -5.34
C MET A 237 -28.30 -27.57 -3.86
N GLU A 238 -28.46 -28.50 -2.94
CA GLU A 238 -28.44 -28.25 -1.49
C GLU A 238 -27.04 -27.90 -0.99
N ASN A 239 -26.00 -28.60 -1.46
CA ASN A 239 -24.60 -28.25 -1.14
C ASN A 239 -24.19 -26.89 -1.74
N LEU A 240 -24.72 -26.53 -2.92
CA LEU A 240 -24.44 -25.23 -3.55
C LEU A 240 -25.20 -24.09 -2.85
N SER A 241 -26.45 -24.31 -2.42
CA SER A 241 -27.22 -23.33 -1.65
C SER A 241 -26.61 -23.12 -0.26
N GLN A 242 -26.16 -24.19 0.39
CA GLN A 242 -25.41 -24.08 1.66
C GLN A 242 -24.08 -23.37 1.48
N GLY A 243 -23.34 -23.61 0.39
CA GLY A 243 -22.12 -22.86 0.07
C GLY A 243 -22.37 -21.36 -0.17
N LEU A 244 -23.49 -21.00 -0.81
CA LEU A 244 -23.93 -19.61 -1.01
C LEU A 244 -24.45 -18.95 0.28
N GLU A 245 -25.14 -19.70 1.14
CA GLU A 245 -25.58 -19.21 2.45
C GLU A 245 -24.41 -19.02 3.43
N GLN A 246 -23.37 -19.84 3.36
CA GLN A 246 -22.14 -19.68 4.15
C GLN A 246 -21.29 -18.47 3.70
N LEU A 247 -21.45 -18.00 2.46
CA LEU A 247 -20.84 -16.75 1.97
C LEU A 247 -21.60 -15.50 2.41
N LYS A 248 -22.87 -15.64 2.81
CA LYS A 248 -23.75 -14.53 3.24
C LYS A 248 -23.31 -13.84 4.54
N PRO A 249 -22.86 -14.55 5.61
CA PRO A 249 -22.34 -13.88 6.82
C PRO A 249 -20.97 -13.23 6.63
N ILE A 250 -20.20 -13.62 5.61
CA ILE A 250 -18.91 -12.97 5.27
C ILE A 250 -19.14 -11.55 4.69
N ALA A 251 -20.33 -11.28 4.15
CA ALA A 251 -20.75 -9.96 3.68
C ALA A 251 -21.58 -9.16 4.71
N GLY A 252 -21.85 -9.70 5.91
CA GLY A 252 -23.05 -9.31 6.65
C GLY A 252 -22.92 -8.79 8.08
N ASP A 253 -21.90 -9.09 8.88
CA ASP A 253 -22.04 -8.82 10.34
C ASP A 253 -20.77 -8.41 11.11
N GLY A 254 -19.68 -8.04 10.43
CA GLY A 254 -18.41 -7.70 11.10
C GLY A 254 -18.03 -6.22 11.14
N ALA A 255 -18.63 -5.38 10.29
CA ALA A 255 -18.29 -3.97 10.23
C ALA A 255 -19.54 -3.17 10.57
N ALA A 256 -19.49 -2.40 11.66
CA ALA A 256 -20.43 -1.30 11.86
C ALA A 256 -20.43 -0.46 10.58
N GLY A 257 -21.46 -0.65 9.76
CA GLY A 257 -21.62 0.06 8.50
C GLY A 257 -21.63 1.56 8.77
N PRO A 258 -20.99 2.37 7.91
CA PRO A 258 -21.12 3.82 8.03
C PRO A 258 -22.62 4.17 8.00
N SER A 259 -23.08 5.06 8.89
CA SER A 259 -24.49 5.41 9.03
C SER A 259 -25.12 5.69 7.67
N ASP A 260 -26.40 5.33 7.50
CA ASP A 260 -27.15 5.45 6.23
C ASP A 260 -27.05 6.85 5.57
N THR A 261 -26.69 7.86 6.36
CA THR A 261 -26.40 9.23 5.92
C THR A 261 -25.10 9.34 5.11
N VAL A 262 -24.04 8.64 5.49
CA VAL A 262 -22.72 8.68 4.82
C VAL A 262 -22.75 7.90 3.50
N THR A 263 -23.49 6.79 3.47
CA THR A 263 -23.72 6.02 2.23
C THR A 263 -24.59 6.79 1.23
N MET A 264 -25.64 7.51 1.68
CA MET A 264 -26.41 8.41 0.81
C MET A 264 -25.57 9.55 0.22
N ILE A 265 -24.71 10.18 1.02
CA ILE A 265 -23.85 11.28 0.55
C ILE A 265 -22.80 10.76 -0.45
N ALA A 266 -22.19 9.60 -0.18
CA ALA A 266 -21.22 8.99 -1.08
C ALA A 266 -21.84 8.54 -2.42
N GLN A 267 -23.05 7.96 -2.38
CA GLN A 267 -23.82 7.62 -3.58
C GLN A 267 -24.22 8.86 -4.38
N GLY A 268 -24.63 9.95 -3.71
CA GLY A 268 -24.92 11.22 -4.35
C GLY A 268 -23.71 11.81 -5.08
N ILE A 269 -22.53 11.78 -4.45
CA ILE A 269 -21.28 12.26 -5.07
C ILE A 269 -20.88 11.40 -6.27
N LEU A 270 -21.01 10.06 -6.17
CA LEU A 270 -20.72 9.14 -7.27
C LEU A 270 -21.65 9.33 -8.48
N ILE A 271 -22.94 9.57 -8.24
CA ILE A 271 -23.90 9.87 -9.31
C ILE A 271 -23.55 11.20 -10.00
N VAL A 272 -23.17 12.23 -9.23
CA VAL A 272 -22.74 13.52 -9.81
C VAL A 272 -21.46 13.36 -10.65
N ILE A 273 -20.49 12.57 -10.18
CA ILE A 273 -19.27 12.26 -10.94
C ILE A 273 -19.59 11.47 -12.21
N ALA A 274 -20.49 10.49 -12.14
CA ALA A 274 -20.92 9.71 -13.30
C ALA A 274 -21.66 10.57 -14.33
N ILE A 275 -22.52 11.49 -13.88
CA ILE A 275 -23.20 12.47 -14.76
C ILE A 275 -22.18 13.38 -15.44
N ILE A 276 -21.22 13.93 -14.69
CA ILE A 276 -20.14 14.76 -15.25
C ILE A 276 -19.32 13.97 -16.28
N PHE A 277 -19.00 12.70 -15.99
CA PHE A 277 -18.24 11.84 -16.89
C PHE A 277 -19.00 11.51 -18.18
N VAL A 278 -20.31 11.25 -18.09
CA VAL A 278 -21.19 11.03 -19.26
C VAL A 278 -21.33 12.31 -20.08
N VAL A 279 -21.50 13.46 -19.43
CA VAL A 279 -21.56 14.77 -20.10
C VAL A 279 -20.25 15.05 -20.85
N ILE A 280 -19.09 14.77 -20.24
CA ILE A 280 -17.77 14.90 -20.89
C ILE A 280 -17.65 13.95 -22.09
N LEU A 281 -18.09 12.69 -21.97
CA LEU A 281 -18.06 11.71 -23.06
C LEU A 281 -18.94 12.12 -24.24
N VAL A 282 -20.16 12.61 -23.96
CA VAL A 282 -21.10 13.08 -24.99
C VAL A 282 -20.60 14.35 -25.67
N LEU A 283 -19.99 15.27 -24.93
CA LEU A 283 -19.38 16.48 -25.49
C LEU A 283 -18.13 16.18 -26.33
N ARG A 284 -17.40 15.10 -26.01
CA ARG A 284 -16.25 14.65 -26.81
C ARG A 284 -16.67 14.03 -28.14
N ASN A 285 -17.85 13.41 -28.21
CA ASN A 285 -18.36 12.73 -29.40
C ASN A 285 -19.04 13.67 -30.42
N LYS A 286 -19.27 14.94 -30.08
CA LYS A 286 -19.81 15.96 -31.01
C LYS A 286 -18.74 16.77 -31.75
N LYS A 287 -17.45 16.49 -31.53
CA LYS A 287 -16.32 17.14 -32.22
C LYS A 287 -15.61 16.21 -33.23
N GLY A 288 -16.23 15.09 -33.59
CA GLY A 288 -15.81 14.21 -34.68
C GLY A 288 -16.75 14.35 -35.87
#